data_AF-A0A8S1HP37-F1
#
_entry.id   AF-A0A8S1HP37-F1
#
_cell.length_a   1.000
_cell.length_b   1.000
_cell.length_c   1.000
_cell.angle_alpha   90.00
_cell.angle_beta   90.00
_cell.angle_gamma   90.00
#
_symmetry.space_group_name_H-M   'P 1'
#
loop_
_entity.id
_entity.type
_entity.pdbx_description
1 polymer ?
#
loop_
_entity_poly.entity_id
_entity_poly.type
_entity_poly.pdbx_seq_one_letter_code
_entity_poly.pdbx_strand_id
1 'polypeptide(L)'
;MFDHTRTDEFIDFIAGIPAIFHPKYAVDDEQLGEIWRHVGHSFNISEKEANAQWELLSRIHRIMNDDLPPQAFYSTTTSTGSEWLEAEQALAAALSPFYRLRLDFLLTDNQQKMKAVIGLVAIVALCVLETSATLQNVTVRGIAVCNKRRLANAQVQLYDRDTLDPNDLLAEVHTNREGEFELFGSEDEIGSIEPFIRITHNCNAKPGCSRRDDYDVPKEKIGDVYDMTYVTLDIIVHGEKEIC
;
A
#
# COMPACT_ATOMS: atom_id res chain seq x y z
N MET A 1 29.71 36.33 22.55
CA MET A 1 29.39 36.40 21.10
C MET A 1 29.12 34.97 20.62
N PHE A 2 28.09 34.73 19.79
CA PHE A 2 27.73 33.38 19.32
C PHE A 2 28.86 32.79 18.46
N ASP A 3 29.50 31.72 18.95
CA ASP A 3 30.53 31.01 18.19
C ASP A 3 29.87 30.02 17.21
N HIS A 4 29.62 30.53 16.01
CA HIS A 4 29.01 29.75 14.92
C HIS A 4 29.90 28.60 14.42
N THR A 5 31.21 28.61 14.74
CA THR A 5 32.13 27.58 14.26
C THR A 5 32.05 26.28 15.06
N ARG A 6 31.43 26.33 16.25
CA ARG A 6 31.30 25.20 17.19
C ARG A 6 29.86 24.87 17.54
N THR A 7 28.89 25.39 16.78
CA THR A 7 27.46 25.20 17.06
C THR A 7 27.05 23.72 17.06
N ASP A 8 27.61 22.92 16.15
CA ASP A 8 27.37 21.47 16.11
C ASP A 8 27.86 20.77 17.38
N GLU A 9 29.11 21.01 17.78
CA GLU A 9 29.68 20.46 19.01
C GLU A 9 28.88 20.89 20.25
N PHE A 10 28.40 22.14 20.26
CA PHE A 10 27.58 22.67 21.33
C PHE A 10 26.24 21.94 21.44
N ILE A 11 25.53 21.76 20.33
CA ILE A 11 24.25 21.03 20.30
C ILE A 11 24.45 19.58 20.77
N ASP A 12 25.50 18.91 20.28
CA ASP A 12 25.79 17.52 20.63
C ASP A 12 26.17 17.37 22.12
N PHE A 13 26.88 18.36 22.69
CA PHE A 13 27.18 18.39 24.12
C PHE A 13 25.91 18.56 24.96
N ILE A 14 25.04 19.51 24.58
CA ILE A 14 23.76 19.75 25.27
C ILE A 14 22.85 18.52 25.17
N ALA A 15 22.84 17.81 24.06
CA ALA A 15 22.08 16.57 23.88
C ALA A 15 22.41 15.50 24.94
N GLY A 16 23.65 15.51 25.46
CA GLY A 16 24.10 14.64 26.55
C GLY A 16 23.58 15.03 27.94
N ILE A 17 22.88 16.17 28.08
CA ILE A 17 22.44 16.74 29.36
C ILE A 17 20.93 17.02 29.32
N PRO A 18 20.07 15.99 29.48
CA PRO A 18 18.61 16.15 29.38
C PRO A 18 17.99 17.16 30.33
N ALA A 19 18.64 17.44 31.46
CA ALA A 19 18.19 18.44 32.44
C ALA A 19 18.07 19.86 31.86
N ILE A 20 18.77 20.15 30.77
CA ILE A 20 18.73 21.46 30.09
C ILE A 20 17.44 21.68 29.30
N PHE A 21 16.81 20.63 28.78
CA PHE A 21 15.77 20.77 27.76
C PHE A 21 14.54 19.88 27.95
N HIS A 22 14.62 18.86 28.79
CA HIS A 22 13.55 17.87 28.92
C HIS A 22 12.92 17.90 30.32
N PRO A 23 11.60 18.17 30.45
CA PRO A 23 10.94 18.47 31.73
C PRO A 23 11.00 17.34 32.75
N LYS A 24 11.06 16.08 32.29
CA LYS A 24 11.25 14.89 33.17
C LYS A 24 12.53 14.94 34.01
N TYR A 25 13.56 15.65 33.56
CA TYR A 25 14.85 15.74 34.23
C TYR A 25 15.10 17.12 34.83
N ALA A 26 14.05 17.90 35.08
CA ALA A 26 14.16 19.24 35.65
C ALA A 26 14.89 19.20 37.00
N VAL A 27 15.80 20.15 37.17
CA VAL A 27 16.62 20.38 38.37
C VAL A 27 16.33 21.78 38.93
N ASP A 28 16.80 22.07 40.13
CA ASP A 28 16.69 23.43 40.70
C ASP A 28 17.66 24.42 40.04
N ASP A 29 17.45 25.73 40.29
CA ASP A 29 18.22 26.81 39.66
C ASP A 29 19.71 26.78 40.00
N GLU A 30 20.08 26.31 41.20
CA GLU A 30 21.47 26.22 41.64
C GLU A 30 22.19 25.12 40.86
N GLN A 31 21.57 23.93 40.80
CA GLN A 31 22.05 22.80 40.01
C GLN A 31 22.13 23.13 38.51
N LEU A 32 21.13 23.85 37.98
CA LEU A 32 21.13 24.29 36.59
C LEU A 32 22.27 25.27 36.31
N GLY A 33 22.56 26.19 37.25
CA GLY A 33 23.71 27.08 37.17
C GLY A 33 25.05 26.32 37.13
N GLU A 34 25.19 25.27 37.94
CA GLU A 34 26.39 24.41 37.89
C GLU A 34 26.55 23.70 36.55
N ILE A 35 25.46 23.20 35.98
CA ILE A 35 25.43 22.58 34.65
C ILE A 35 25.92 23.59 33.60
N TRP A 36 25.35 24.80 33.59
CA TRP A 36 25.75 25.83 32.64
C TRP A 36 27.19 26.28 32.82
N ARG A 37 27.70 26.30 34.06
CA ARG A 37 29.11 26.60 34.34
C ARG A 37 30.02 25.53 33.73
N HIS A 38 29.64 24.26 33.82
CA HIS A 38 30.38 23.16 33.20
C HIS A 38 30.35 23.23 31.67
N VAL A 39 29.19 23.54 31.08
CA VAL A 39 29.06 23.81 29.64
C VAL A 39 29.99 24.96 29.25
N GLY A 40 29.92 26.10 29.97
CA GLY A 40 30.76 27.26 29.70
C GLY A 40 32.25 26.94 29.69
N HIS A 41 32.73 26.19 30.70
CA HIS A 41 34.12 25.72 30.75
C HIS A 41 34.53 24.89 29.52
N SER A 42 33.64 24.02 29.03
CA SER A 42 33.91 23.14 27.87
C SER A 42 34.03 23.92 26.55
N PHE A 43 33.38 25.07 26.47
CA PHE A 43 33.39 25.94 25.28
C PHE A 43 34.23 27.21 25.46
N ASN A 44 34.92 27.36 26.59
CA ASN A 44 35.69 28.56 26.94
C ASN A 44 34.86 29.86 26.87
N ILE A 45 33.63 29.79 27.38
CA ILE A 45 32.67 30.90 27.46
C ILE A 45 32.09 30.99 28.88
N SER A 46 31.43 32.10 29.21
CA SER A 46 30.73 32.21 30.50
C SER A 46 29.47 31.35 30.54
N GLU A 47 29.04 30.98 31.76
CA GLU A 47 27.75 30.32 32.04
C GLU A 47 26.58 31.05 31.36
N LYS A 48 26.54 32.38 31.48
CA LYS A 48 25.52 33.24 30.88
C LYS A 48 25.53 33.19 29.35
N GLU A 49 26.72 33.14 28.75
CA GLU A 49 26.85 33.01 27.29
C GLU A 49 26.40 31.64 26.81
N ALA A 50 26.75 30.56 27.52
CA ALA A 50 26.31 29.21 27.19
C ALA A 50 24.77 29.11 27.21
N ASN A 51 24.14 29.61 28.28
CA ASN A 51 22.68 29.64 28.39
C ASN A 51 22.04 30.49 27.27
N ALA A 52 22.60 31.67 26.99
CA ALA A 52 22.10 32.55 25.92
C ALA A 52 22.20 31.91 24.53
N GLN A 53 23.24 31.13 24.25
CA GLN A 53 23.36 30.40 22.99
C GLN A 53 22.27 29.33 22.84
N TRP A 54 21.98 28.59 23.91
CA TRP A 54 20.92 27.59 23.90
C TRP A 54 19.52 28.18 23.76
N GLU A 55 19.26 29.30 24.44
CA GLU A 55 18.00 30.05 24.28
C GLU A 55 17.80 30.52 22.85
N LEU A 56 18.85 31.02 22.19
CA LEU A 56 18.79 31.42 20.78
C LEU A 56 18.43 30.22 19.88
N LEU A 57 19.09 29.07 20.06
CA LEU A 57 18.80 27.85 19.29
C LEU A 57 17.37 27.35 19.52
N SER A 58 16.90 27.40 20.77
CA SER A 58 15.53 27.02 21.12
C SER A 58 14.49 27.92 20.45
N ARG A 59 14.76 29.23 20.37
CA ARG A 59 13.91 30.20 19.67
C ARG A 59 13.90 29.97 18.15
N ILE A 60 15.06 29.76 17.55
CA ILE A 60 15.19 29.43 16.12
C ILE A 60 14.40 28.16 15.79
N HIS A 61 14.52 27.12 16.62
CA HIS A 61 13.76 25.89 16.46
C HIS A 61 12.24 26.10 16.47
N ARG A 62 11.74 27.00 17.32
CA ARG A 62 10.31 27.35 17.32
C ARG A 62 9.89 28.07 16.04
N ILE A 63 10.74 28.95 15.50
CA ILE A 63 10.47 29.63 14.22
C ILE A 63 10.48 28.63 13.06
N MET A 64 11.38 27.65 13.08
CA MET A 64 11.45 26.60 12.05
C MET A 64 10.23 25.67 12.06
N ASN A 65 9.48 25.62 13.17
CA ASN A 65 8.32 24.76 13.38
C ASN A 65 7.11 25.58 13.86
N ASP A 66 6.88 26.72 13.22
CA ASP A 66 5.78 27.64 13.55
C ASP A 66 4.38 27.06 13.23
N ASP A 67 4.34 25.98 12.46
CA ASP A 67 3.16 25.17 12.16
C ASP A 67 2.73 24.26 13.31
N LEU A 68 3.63 23.98 14.27
CA LEU A 68 3.34 23.07 15.38
C LEU A 68 2.70 23.79 16.57
N PRO A 69 1.76 23.15 17.27
CA PRO A 69 1.10 23.76 18.41
C PRO A 69 2.03 23.75 19.65
N PRO A 70 1.84 24.66 20.63
CA PRO A 70 2.77 24.80 21.76
C PRO A 70 3.04 23.54 22.58
N GLN A 71 2.04 22.65 22.70
CA GLN A 71 2.16 21.36 23.38
C GLN A 71 3.10 20.36 22.69
N ALA A 72 3.52 20.62 21.45
CA ALA A 72 4.48 19.78 20.73
C ALA A 72 5.93 19.98 21.19
N PHE A 73 6.20 20.95 22.07
CA PHE A 73 7.54 21.33 22.50
C PHE A 73 7.75 21.07 24.00
N TYR A 74 8.96 20.65 24.36
CA TYR A 74 9.32 20.38 25.76
C TYR A 74 9.59 21.66 26.60
N SER A 75 9.89 22.80 25.94
CA SER A 75 10.22 24.05 26.62
C SER A 75 9.14 25.11 26.45
N THR A 76 8.72 25.72 27.57
CA THR A 76 7.92 26.95 27.62
C THR A 76 8.84 28.16 27.71
N THR A 77 9.63 28.45 26.68
CA THR A 77 10.24 29.79 26.61
C THR A 77 9.10 30.80 26.46
N THR A 78 8.89 31.63 27.47
CA THR A 78 7.92 32.73 27.42
C THR A 78 8.35 33.68 26.31
N SER A 79 7.41 33.98 25.41
CA SER A 79 7.62 34.93 24.31
C SER A 79 8.01 36.29 24.90
N THR A 80 9.30 36.62 24.81
CA THR A 80 9.75 37.98 25.08
C THR A 80 10.07 38.65 23.74
N GLY A 81 9.21 39.62 23.41
CA GLY A 81 9.51 40.73 22.50
C GLY A 81 9.44 40.43 21.02
N SER A 82 8.46 41.05 20.35
CA SER A 82 8.33 41.18 18.89
C SER A 82 9.47 41.98 18.22
N GLU A 83 10.58 42.21 18.91
CA GLU A 83 11.57 43.23 18.57
C GLU A 83 12.70 42.71 17.66
N TRP A 84 12.80 41.39 17.45
CA TRP A 84 13.83 40.78 16.59
C TRP A 84 13.31 39.71 15.62
N LEU A 85 12.03 39.75 15.27
CA LEU A 85 11.39 38.68 14.49
C LEU A 85 12.00 38.49 13.09
N GLU A 86 12.37 39.57 12.39
CA GLU A 86 12.92 39.47 11.02
C GLU A 86 14.34 38.87 10.99
N ALA A 87 15.21 39.32 11.90
CA ALA A 87 16.59 38.82 11.97
C ALA A 87 16.61 37.34 12.40
N GLU A 88 15.74 36.95 13.34
CA GLU A 88 15.60 35.57 13.78
C GLU A 88 14.96 34.68 12.72
N GLN A 89 14.01 35.19 11.93
CA GLN A 89 13.45 34.49 10.77
C GLN A 89 14.51 34.25 9.68
N ALA A 90 15.31 35.27 9.35
CA ALA A 90 16.40 35.12 8.39
C ALA A 90 17.45 34.11 8.88
N LEU A 91 17.79 34.16 10.16
CA LEU A 91 18.70 33.22 10.80
C LEU A 91 18.12 31.80 10.82
N ALA A 92 16.83 31.64 11.16
CA ALA A 92 16.15 30.36 11.13
C ALA A 92 16.11 29.75 9.73
N ALA A 93 15.81 30.56 8.71
CA ALA A 93 15.83 30.12 7.32
C ALA A 93 17.23 29.66 6.89
N ALA A 94 18.28 30.38 7.29
CA ALA A 94 19.66 30.02 6.98
C ALA A 94 20.14 28.76 7.70
N LEU A 95 19.70 28.55 8.95
CA LEU A 95 20.13 27.45 9.81
C LEU A 95 19.29 26.17 9.64
N SER A 96 18.07 26.29 9.11
CA SER A 96 17.11 25.19 8.95
C SER A 96 17.66 23.97 8.21
N PRO A 97 18.38 24.10 7.07
CA PRO A 97 18.95 22.94 6.39
C PRO A 97 19.96 22.14 7.22
N PHE A 98 20.60 22.79 8.19
CA PHE A 98 21.71 22.22 8.97
C PHE A 98 21.24 21.65 10.31
N TYR A 99 20.38 22.37 11.02
CA TYR A 99 20.12 22.11 12.44
C TYR A 99 18.69 21.65 12.74
N ARG A 100 17.76 21.74 11.79
CA ARG A 100 16.33 21.43 12.03
C ARG A 100 16.12 20.02 12.57
N LEU A 101 16.71 19.00 11.93
CA LEU A 101 16.55 17.61 12.37
C LEU A 101 17.09 17.35 13.78
N ARG A 102 18.24 17.95 14.14
CA ARG A 102 18.84 17.76 15.47
C ARG A 102 18.04 18.48 16.55
N LEU A 103 17.62 19.72 16.28
CA LEU A 103 16.83 20.48 17.24
C LEU A 103 15.43 19.89 17.41
N ASP A 104 14.79 19.40 16.33
CA ASP A 104 13.53 18.66 16.41
C ASP A 104 13.64 17.45 17.35
N PHE A 105 14.73 16.67 17.25
CA PHE A 105 14.95 15.51 18.11
C PHE A 105 15.04 15.87 19.61
N LEU A 106 15.66 17.01 19.93
CA LEU A 106 15.84 17.45 21.32
C LEU A 106 14.61 18.16 21.89
N LEU A 107 13.95 18.98 21.07
CA LEU A 107 12.99 19.99 21.53
C LEU A 107 11.53 19.67 21.19
N THR A 108 11.25 18.69 20.32
CA THR A 108 9.88 18.25 20.01
C THR A 108 9.54 16.89 20.61
N ASP A 109 8.28 16.72 21.03
CA ASP A 109 7.78 15.44 21.51
C ASP A 109 7.64 14.44 20.35
N ASN A 110 8.62 13.53 20.28
CA ASN A 110 8.90 12.69 19.12
C ASN A 110 7.92 11.49 18.97
N GLN A 111 6.96 11.34 19.88
CA GLN A 111 5.95 10.27 19.84
C GLN A 111 4.91 10.44 18.72
N GLN A 112 4.55 11.67 18.34
CA GLN A 112 3.48 11.92 17.38
C GLN A 112 3.95 11.78 15.92
N LYS A 113 5.13 12.34 15.60
CA LYS A 113 5.69 12.35 14.23
C LYS A 113 6.11 10.95 13.77
N MET A 114 6.74 10.16 14.65
CA MET A 114 7.24 8.81 14.31
C MET A 114 6.12 7.80 14.04
N LYS A 115 5.00 7.88 14.77
CA LYS A 115 3.81 7.05 14.52
C LYS A 115 3.17 7.35 13.17
N ALA A 116 3.12 8.63 12.77
CA ALA A 116 2.57 9.04 11.48
C ALA A 116 3.44 8.53 10.31
N VAL A 117 4.76 8.63 10.42
CA VAL A 117 5.70 8.12 9.40
C VAL A 117 5.63 6.59 9.29
N ILE A 118 5.61 5.87 10.42
CA ILE A 118 5.47 4.41 10.43
C ILE A 118 4.11 4.00 9.82
N GLY A 119 3.03 4.70 10.16
CA GLY A 119 1.71 4.47 9.59
C GLY A 119 1.69 4.68 8.06
N LEU A 120 2.31 5.77 7.58
CA LEU A 120 2.42 6.05 6.15
C LEU A 120 3.21 4.97 5.41
N VAL A 121 4.36 4.55 5.96
CA VAL A 121 5.20 3.49 5.39
C VAL A 121 4.46 2.15 5.36
N ALA A 122 3.69 1.82 6.40
CA ALA A 122 2.88 0.60 6.44
C ALA A 122 1.76 0.62 5.39
N ILE A 123 1.09 1.76 5.18
CA ILE A 123 0.06 1.93 4.15
C ILE A 123 0.67 1.78 2.75
N VAL A 124 1.81 2.44 2.49
CA VAL A 124 2.52 2.30 1.22
C VAL A 124 2.94 0.85 1.00
N ALA A 125 3.51 0.18 2.01
CA ALA A 125 3.88 -1.24 1.95
C ALA A 125 2.68 -2.17 1.66
N LEU A 126 1.49 -1.87 2.20
CA LEU A 126 0.26 -2.59 1.86
C LEU A 126 -0.19 -2.34 0.42
N CYS A 127 0.00 -1.13 -0.11
CA CYS A 127 -0.34 -0.79 -1.49
C CYS A 127 0.61 -1.42 -2.53
N VAL A 128 1.85 -1.79 -2.17
CA VAL A 128 2.78 -2.49 -3.08
C VAL A 128 2.46 -3.98 -3.24
N LEU A 129 1.41 -4.48 -2.59
CA LEU A 129 0.81 -5.78 -2.92
C LEU A 129 -0.07 -5.62 -4.16
N GLU A 130 0.53 -5.22 -5.28
CA GLU A 130 -0.17 -5.18 -6.55
C GLU A 130 -0.36 -6.63 -7.04
N THR A 131 -1.61 -7.06 -7.03
CA THR A 131 -2.08 -8.26 -7.71
C THR A 131 -1.86 -8.07 -9.21
N SER A 132 -0.81 -8.68 -9.76
CA SER A 132 -0.60 -8.71 -11.20
C SER A 132 -1.69 -9.60 -11.82
N ALA A 133 -2.64 -8.98 -12.51
CA ALA A 133 -3.47 -9.70 -13.46
C ALA A 133 -2.57 -10.21 -14.60
N THR A 134 -2.81 -11.43 -15.05
CA THR A 134 -2.09 -12.02 -16.17
C THR A 134 -3.06 -12.52 -17.21
N LEU A 135 -2.85 -12.11 -18.46
CA LEU A 135 -3.59 -12.63 -19.61
C LEU A 135 -3.38 -14.13 -19.75
N GLN A 136 -4.45 -14.89 -19.59
CA GLN A 136 -4.52 -16.33 -19.74
C GLN A 136 -5.48 -16.67 -20.88
N ASN A 137 -5.29 -17.82 -21.51
CA ASN A 137 -6.13 -18.24 -22.62
C ASN A 137 -6.28 -19.76 -22.67
N VAL A 138 -7.27 -20.24 -23.41
CA VAL A 138 -7.43 -21.67 -23.69
C VAL A 138 -8.17 -21.86 -25.00
N THR A 139 -7.79 -22.89 -25.75
CA THR A 139 -8.57 -23.37 -26.90
C THR A 139 -9.21 -24.69 -26.53
N VAL A 140 -10.52 -24.80 -26.71
CA VAL A 140 -11.25 -26.06 -26.49
C VAL A 140 -11.86 -26.51 -27.80
N ARG A 141 -11.75 -27.80 -28.08
CA ARG A 141 -12.40 -28.43 -29.23
C ARG A 141 -12.96 -29.79 -28.89
N GLY A 142 -13.89 -30.26 -29.70
CA GLY A 142 -14.45 -31.59 -29.55
C GLY A 142 -15.58 -31.84 -30.55
N ILE A 143 -16.24 -32.98 -30.38
CA ILE A 143 -17.35 -33.38 -31.25
C ILE A 143 -18.55 -33.81 -30.41
N ALA A 144 -19.64 -33.06 -30.53
CA ALA A 144 -20.90 -33.35 -29.87
C ALA A 144 -21.61 -34.53 -30.52
N VAL A 145 -22.04 -35.49 -29.69
CA VAL A 145 -22.74 -36.70 -30.12
C VAL A 145 -23.99 -36.89 -29.27
N CYS A 146 -25.09 -37.21 -29.93
CA CYS A 146 -26.37 -37.55 -29.31
C CYS A 146 -26.84 -38.89 -29.88
N ASN A 147 -27.07 -39.90 -29.03
CA ASN A 147 -27.58 -41.22 -29.43
C ASN A 147 -26.76 -41.83 -30.60
N LYS A 148 -25.42 -41.77 -30.49
CA LYS A 148 -24.45 -42.23 -31.51
C LYS A 148 -24.49 -41.49 -32.85
N ARG A 149 -25.11 -40.31 -32.92
CA ARG A 149 -25.12 -39.44 -34.10
C ARG A 149 -24.45 -38.12 -33.79
N ARG A 150 -23.75 -37.56 -34.77
CA ARG A 150 -23.21 -36.20 -34.67
C ARG A 150 -24.35 -35.22 -34.44
N LEU A 151 -24.21 -34.34 -33.45
CA LEU A 151 -25.23 -33.36 -33.13
C LEU A 151 -24.83 -32.00 -33.71
N ALA A 152 -25.55 -31.55 -34.72
CA ALA A 152 -25.36 -30.24 -35.32
C ALA A 152 -26.15 -29.16 -34.58
N ASN A 153 -25.68 -27.91 -34.68
CA ASN A 153 -26.33 -26.72 -34.14
C ASN A 153 -26.63 -26.74 -32.62
N ALA A 154 -25.84 -27.47 -31.81
CA ALA A 154 -25.79 -27.27 -30.37
C ALA A 154 -24.96 -26.01 -30.06
N GLN A 155 -25.42 -25.21 -29.10
CA GLN A 155 -24.71 -24.01 -28.65
C GLN A 155 -23.62 -24.42 -27.67
N VAL A 156 -22.39 -23.96 -27.91
CA VAL A 156 -21.21 -24.24 -27.09
C VAL A 156 -20.62 -22.92 -26.63
N GLN A 157 -20.51 -22.73 -25.32
CA GLN A 157 -20.02 -21.51 -24.69
C GLN A 157 -18.83 -21.85 -23.79
N LEU A 158 -17.75 -21.09 -23.91
CA LEU A 158 -16.61 -21.13 -23.00
C LEU A 158 -16.77 -20.00 -21.99
N TYR A 159 -16.80 -20.37 -20.72
CA TYR A 159 -16.91 -19.46 -19.60
C TYR A 159 -15.67 -19.53 -18.72
N ASP A 160 -15.38 -18.44 -18.03
CA ASP A 160 -14.60 -18.46 -16.79
C ASP A 160 -15.54 -18.54 -15.57
N ARG A 161 -15.09 -19.14 -14.48
CA ARG A 161 -15.87 -19.27 -13.25
C ARG A 161 -15.30 -18.35 -12.18
N ASP A 162 -16.00 -17.27 -11.94
CA ASP A 162 -15.64 -16.33 -10.88
C ASP A 162 -16.24 -16.68 -9.53
N THR A 163 -15.54 -16.28 -8.47
CA THR A 163 -15.98 -16.56 -7.09
C THR A 163 -16.87 -15.45 -6.52
N LEU A 164 -16.74 -14.21 -7.04
CA LEU A 164 -17.33 -13.00 -6.44
C LEU A 164 -18.28 -12.23 -7.39
N ASP A 165 -18.33 -12.59 -8.66
CA ASP A 165 -19.13 -12.01 -9.73
C ASP A 165 -19.70 -13.10 -10.66
N PRO A 166 -20.64 -12.76 -11.57
CA PRO A 166 -21.21 -13.72 -12.50
C PRO A 166 -20.17 -14.19 -13.51
N ASN A 167 -20.05 -15.49 -13.71
CA ASN A 167 -19.19 -16.14 -14.70
C ASN A 167 -19.11 -15.39 -16.05
N ASP A 168 -17.87 -15.06 -16.45
CA ASP A 168 -17.61 -14.35 -17.69
C ASP A 168 -17.65 -15.24 -18.93
N LEU A 169 -18.37 -14.80 -19.97
CA LEU A 169 -18.46 -15.50 -21.25
C LEU A 169 -17.26 -15.12 -22.14
N LEU A 170 -16.36 -16.06 -22.36
CA LEU A 170 -15.14 -15.85 -23.15
C LEU A 170 -15.37 -16.02 -24.65
N ALA A 171 -16.13 -17.05 -25.04
CA ALA A 171 -16.41 -17.34 -26.45
C ALA A 171 -17.67 -18.19 -26.63
N GLU A 172 -18.29 -18.09 -27.80
CA GLU A 172 -19.47 -18.88 -28.16
C GLU A 172 -19.41 -19.32 -29.63
N VAL A 173 -19.75 -20.58 -29.86
CA VAL A 173 -19.90 -21.18 -31.20
C VAL A 173 -21.10 -22.12 -31.25
N HIS A 174 -21.47 -22.55 -32.46
CA HIS A 174 -22.42 -23.64 -32.64
C HIS A 174 -21.72 -24.80 -33.35
N THR A 175 -22.02 -26.03 -32.92
CA THR A 175 -21.46 -27.23 -33.54
C THR A 175 -21.84 -27.31 -35.03
N ASN A 176 -20.89 -27.69 -35.88
CA ASN A 176 -21.11 -27.81 -37.32
C ASN A 176 -21.96 -29.05 -37.68
N ARG A 177 -22.10 -29.35 -38.99
CA ARG A 177 -22.88 -30.52 -39.47
C ARG A 177 -22.32 -31.87 -39.01
N GLU A 178 -21.02 -31.93 -38.79
CA GLU A 178 -20.31 -33.11 -38.25
C GLU A 178 -20.26 -33.10 -36.71
N GLY A 179 -20.95 -32.15 -36.07
CA GLY A 179 -21.02 -31.99 -34.61
C GLY A 179 -19.75 -31.39 -34.00
N GLU A 180 -18.81 -30.95 -34.81
CA GLU A 180 -17.52 -30.43 -34.35
C GLU A 180 -17.67 -28.99 -33.85
N PHE A 181 -16.90 -28.65 -32.83
CA PHE A 181 -16.75 -27.30 -32.31
C PHE A 181 -15.29 -27.03 -31.95
N GLU A 182 -14.88 -25.78 -32.10
CA GLU A 182 -13.59 -25.25 -31.64
C GLU A 182 -13.81 -23.78 -31.26
N LEU A 183 -13.35 -23.37 -30.09
CA LEU A 183 -13.44 -22.01 -29.58
C LEU A 183 -12.21 -21.65 -28.76
N PHE A 184 -11.77 -20.40 -28.91
CA PHE A 184 -10.65 -19.81 -28.17
C PHE A 184 -11.20 -18.70 -27.28
N GLY A 185 -10.82 -18.70 -26.01
CA GLY A 185 -11.12 -17.64 -25.05
C GLY A 185 -9.87 -17.16 -24.34
N SER A 186 -9.88 -15.90 -23.91
CA SER A 186 -8.80 -15.31 -23.13
C SER A 186 -9.33 -14.25 -22.19
N GLU A 187 -8.70 -14.15 -21.02
CA GLU A 187 -9.09 -13.23 -19.95
C GLU A 187 -7.86 -12.73 -19.20
N ASP A 188 -7.90 -11.49 -18.74
CA ASP A 188 -6.87 -10.89 -17.89
C ASP A 188 -7.33 -10.94 -16.43
N GLU A 189 -6.89 -11.96 -15.70
CA GLU A 189 -7.37 -12.28 -14.36
C GLU A 189 -6.23 -12.27 -13.34
N ILE A 190 -6.55 -11.84 -12.11
CA ILE A 190 -5.67 -12.01 -10.95
C ILE A 190 -5.78 -13.46 -10.48
N GLY A 191 -4.75 -14.25 -10.73
CA GLY A 191 -4.74 -15.66 -10.36
C GLY A 191 -4.80 -16.56 -11.58
N SER A 192 -5.58 -17.64 -11.52
CA SER A 192 -5.70 -18.61 -12.60
C SER A 192 -7.16 -18.76 -12.96
N ILE A 193 -7.47 -18.59 -14.24
CA ILE A 193 -8.81 -18.81 -14.80
C ILE A 193 -9.31 -20.22 -14.45
N GLU A 194 -10.62 -20.37 -14.29
CA GLU A 194 -11.33 -21.62 -14.05
C GLU A 194 -12.28 -21.96 -15.21
N PRO A 195 -11.75 -22.22 -16.41
CA PRO A 195 -12.54 -22.34 -17.62
C PRO A 195 -13.46 -23.56 -17.59
N PHE A 196 -14.68 -23.42 -18.12
CA PHE A 196 -15.58 -24.54 -18.36
C PHE A 196 -16.38 -24.34 -19.65
N ILE A 197 -16.74 -25.45 -20.28
CA ILE A 197 -17.59 -25.49 -21.47
C ILE A 197 -19.03 -25.77 -21.05
N ARG A 198 -19.93 -24.89 -21.48
CA ARG A 198 -21.37 -25.08 -21.40
C ARG A 198 -21.93 -25.46 -22.76
N ILE A 199 -22.59 -26.62 -22.83
CA ILE A 199 -23.28 -27.07 -24.05
C ILE A 199 -24.78 -27.02 -23.81
N THR A 200 -25.48 -26.20 -24.60
CA THR A 200 -26.94 -26.14 -24.62
C THR A 200 -27.46 -26.88 -25.85
N HIS A 201 -28.30 -27.89 -25.64
CA HIS A 201 -28.78 -28.77 -26.71
C HIS A 201 -30.18 -29.32 -26.44
N ASN A 202 -30.84 -29.85 -27.47
CA ASN A 202 -32.15 -30.48 -27.36
C ASN A 202 -32.10 -32.02 -27.40
N CYS A 203 -30.90 -32.64 -27.37
CA CYS A 203 -30.76 -34.10 -27.31
C CYS A 203 -31.51 -34.69 -26.11
N ASN A 204 -32.49 -35.56 -26.37
CA ASN A 204 -33.35 -36.19 -25.37
C ASN A 204 -34.08 -35.18 -24.44
N ALA A 205 -34.23 -33.92 -24.84
CA ALA A 205 -35.00 -32.91 -24.11
C ALA A 205 -36.50 -32.99 -24.45
N LYS A 206 -37.36 -32.51 -23.55
CA LYS A 206 -38.80 -32.37 -23.84
C LYS A 206 -39.05 -31.40 -25.01
N PRO A 207 -40.14 -31.55 -25.77
CA PRO A 207 -40.50 -30.61 -26.83
C PRO A 207 -40.59 -29.17 -26.30
N GLY A 208 -39.84 -28.24 -26.91
CA GLY A 208 -39.77 -26.84 -26.49
C GLY A 208 -38.75 -26.54 -25.39
N CYS A 209 -38.04 -27.56 -24.89
CA CYS A 209 -37.01 -27.41 -23.86
C CYS A 209 -35.61 -27.68 -24.42
N SER A 210 -34.59 -27.21 -23.70
CA SER A 210 -33.18 -27.52 -23.93
C SER A 210 -32.51 -27.99 -22.64
N ARG A 211 -31.56 -28.91 -22.75
CA ARG A 211 -30.68 -29.35 -21.67
C ARG A 211 -29.40 -28.54 -21.71
N ARG A 212 -28.79 -28.33 -20.55
CA ARG A 212 -27.57 -27.57 -20.35
C ARG A 212 -26.60 -28.38 -19.51
N ASP A 213 -25.47 -28.71 -20.12
CA ASP A 213 -24.37 -29.47 -19.52
C ASP A 213 -23.15 -28.57 -19.35
N ASP A 214 -22.49 -28.66 -18.20
CA ASP A 214 -21.25 -27.93 -17.91
C ASP A 214 -20.10 -28.93 -17.73
N TYR A 215 -18.98 -28.72 -18.44
CA TYR A 215 -17.78 -29.55 -18.42
C TYR A 215 -16.56 -28.71 -18.06
N ASP A 216 -15.89 -29.03 -16.96
CA ASP A 216 -14.69 -28.31 -16.54
C ASP A 216 -13.54 -28.54 -17.53
N VAL A 217 -12.82 -27.45 -17.86
CA VAL A 217 -11.57 -27.52 -18.61
C VAL A 217 -10.42 -27.67 -17.62
N PRO A 218 -9.54 -28.67 -17.76
CA PRO A 218 -8.46 -28.89 -16.81
C PRO A 218 -7.49 -27.69 -16.73
N LYS A 219 -7.07 -27.30 -15.53
CA LYS A 219 -6.19 -26.13 -15.33
C LYS A 219 -4.85 -26.27 -16.06
N GLU A 220 -4.35 -27.50 -16.22
CA GLU A 220 -3.15 -27.82 -17.00
C GLU A 220 -3.30 -27.55 -18.50
N LYS A 221 -4.50 -27.23 -18.99
CA LYS A 221 -4.77 -26.88 -20.39
C LYS A 221 -4.85 -25.38 -20.65
N ILE A 222 -4.72 -24.55 -19.62
CA ILE A 222 -4.56 -23.11 -19.79
C ILE A 222 -3.26 -22.84 -20.56
N GLY A 223 -3.36 -22.08 -21.66
CA GLY A 223 -2.29 -21.80 -22.61
C GLY A 223 -2.11 -22.87 -23.70
N ASP A 224 -2.94 -23.91 -23.73
CA ASP A 224 -2.86 -25.05 -24.66
C ASP A 224 -4.24 -25.35 -25.31
N VAL A 225 -4.26 -26.37 -26.15
CA VAL A 225 -5.47 -26.94 -26.73
C VAL A 225 -5.98 -28.10 -25.89
N TYR A 226 -7.22 -28.00 -25.41
CA TYR A 226 -7.97 -29.09 -24.81
C TYR A 226 -8.90 -29.76 -25.83
N ASP A 227 -8.55 -30.99 -26.20
CA ASP A 227 -9.37 -31.82 -27.09
C ASP A 227 -10.26 -32.76 -26.27
N MET A 228 -11.55 -32.43 -26.19
CA MET A 228 -12.56 -33.23 -25.50
C MET A 228 -12.91 -34.52 -26.25
N THR A 229 -12.39 -34.71 -27.47
CA THR A 229 -12.70 -35.83 -28.37
C THR A 229 -14.19 -35.94 -28.68
N TYR A 230 -14.92 -36.83 -28.00
CA TYR A 230 -16.35 -37.05 -28.14
C TYR A 230 -17.08 -36.64 -26.87
N VAL A 231 -18.05 -35.74 -27.01
CA VAL A 231 -18.93 -35.32 -25.90
C VAL A 231 -20.31 -35.94 -26.11
N THR A 232 -20.65 -36.94 -25.30
CA THR A 232 -21.90 -37.70 -25.39
C THR A 232 -23.01 -37.04 -24.57
N LEU A 233 -23.94 -36.38 -25.27
CA LEU A 233 -25.02 -35.56 -24.70
C LEU A 233 -26.31 -36.34 -24.41
N ASP A 234 -26.33 -37.65 -24.73
CA ASP A 234 -27.45 -38.54 -24.39
C ASP A 234 -27.42 -39.05 -22.94
N ILE A 235 -26.33 -38.81 -22.22
CA ILE A 235 -26.17 -39.14 -20.80
C ILE A 235 -26.56 -37.92 -19.98
N ILE A 236 -27.25 -38.13 -18.84
CA ILE A 236 -27.55 -37.06 -17.90
C ILE A 236 -26.33 -36.86 -17.01
N VAL A 237 -25.72 -35.67 -17.08
CA VAL A 237 -24.56 -35.33 -16.26
C VAL A 237 -24.98 -34.73 -14.91
N HIS A 238 -24.12 -34.85 -13.91
CA HIS A 238 -24.41 -34.29 -12.59
C HIS A 238 -24.49 -32.76 -12.66
N GLY A 239 -25.60 -32.18 -12.17
CA GLY A 239 -25.81 -30.73 -12.17
C GLY A 239 -26.46 -30.16 -13.43
N GLU A 240 -26.77 -31.02 -14.40
CA GLU A 240 -27.52 -30.66 -15.61
C GLU A 240 -28.86 -30.02 -15.30
N LYS A 241 -29.26 -29.04 -16.14
CA LYS A 241 -30.55 -28.38 -16.05
C LYS A 241 -31.33 -28.53 -17.36
N GLU A 242 -32.60 -28.93 -17.25
CA GLU A 242 -33.57 -28.82 -18.36
C GLU A 242 -34.29 -27.47 -18.25
N ILE A 243 -34.23 -26.68 -19.32
CA ILE A 243 -34.75 -25.33 -19.43
C ILE A 243 -35.90 -25.33 -20.44
N CYS A 244 -37.08 -24.95 -19.95
CA CYS A 244 -38.31 -24.68 -20.67
C CYS A 244 -38.78 -23.28 -20.21
#